data_AF-A0A536ATD0-F1
#
_entry.id   AF-A0A536ATD0-F1
#
_cell.length_a   1.000
_cell.length_b   1.000
_cell.length_c   1.000
_cell.angle_alpha   90.00
_cell.angle_beta   90.00
_cell.angle_gamma   90.00
#
_symmetry.space_group_name_H-M   'P 1'
#
loop_
_entity.id
_entity.type
_entity.pdbx_description
1 polymer ?
#
loop_
_entity_poly.entity_id
_entity_poly.type
_entity_poly.pdbx_seq_one_letter_code
_entity_poly.pdbx_strand_id
1 'polypeptide(L)' 'MSRIGRLPVAIPSGVDVKIDGQTVSVKGPKGQLSRTFHENMKIGRDDGKISVQRADDTQVNRALHGLTRTLIA' A
#
# COMPACT_ATOMS: atom_id res chain seq x y z
N MET A 1 3.38 15.61 9.72
CA MET A 1 2.58 14.87 8.71
C MET A 1 3.39 14.74 7.44
N SER A 2 3.65 13.52 6.95
CA SER A 2 4.31 13.32 5.66
C SER A 2 3.35 13.69 4.52
N ARG A 3 3.70 14.71 3.72
CA ARG A 3 2.94 15.11 2.53
C ARG A 3 2.88 14.00 1.47
N ILE A 4 3.89 13.13 1.48
CA ILE A 4 4.07 12.06 0.50
C ILE A 4 3.22 10.83 0.84
N GLY A 5 3.07 10.49 2.12
CA GLY A 5 2.27 9.34 2.55
C GLY A 5 0.78 9.46 2.19
N ARG A 6 0.27 10.69 2.06
CA ARG A 6 -1.14 10.96 1.72
C ARG A 6 -1.43 10.88 0.22
N LEU A 7 -0.39 10.79 -0.61
CA LEU A 7 -0.54 10.68 -2.06
C LEU A 7 -0.92 9.24 -2.42
N PRO A 8 -2.05 9.03 -3.10
CA PRO A 8 -2.41 7.73 -3.62
C PRO A 8 -1.35 7.24 -4.62
N VAL A 9 -1.09 5.94 -4.63
CA VAL A 9 -0.21 5.29 -5.60
C VAL A 9 -1.06 4.90 -6.81
N ALA A 10 -0.78 5.47 -7.97
CA ALA A 10 -1.46 5.06 -9.20
C ALA A 10 -0.91 3.70 -9.65
N ILE A 11 -1.79 2.74 -9.92
CA ILE A 11 -1.41 1.44 -10.44
C ILE A 11 -1.17 1.58 -11.95
N PRO A 12 0.04 1.30 -12.46
CA PRO A 12 0.30 1.35 -13.90
C PRO A 12 -0.47 0.23 -14.63
N SER A 13 -0.87 0.51 -15.87
CA SER A 13 -1.64 -0.42 -16.71
C SER A 13 -0.91 -1.76 -16.86
N GLY A 14 -1.59 -2.86 -16.51
CA GLY A 14 -1.04 -4.23 -16.56
C GLY A 14 -0.50 -4.76 -15.23
N VAL A 15 -0.68 -4.02 -14.14
CA VAL A 15 -0.43 -4.50 -12.78
C VAL A 15 -1.75 -4.73 -12.06
N ASP A 16 -1.96 -5.94 -11.54
CA ASP A 16 -3.13 -6.31 -10.76
C ASP A 16 -2.76 -6.46 -9.29
N VAL A 17 -3.42 -5.72 -8.42
CA VAL A 17 -3.13 -5.72 -6.99
C VAL A 17 -4.30 -6.34 -6.24
N LYS A 18 -4.07 -7.52 -5.67
CA LYS A 18 -4.97 -8.16 -4.72
C LYS A 18 -4.60 -7.78 -3.30
N ILE A 19 -5.61 -7.44 -2.51
CA ILE A 19 -5.48 -7.14 -1.09
C ILE A 19 -6.32 -8.17 -0.35
N ASP A 20 -5.67 -9.13 0.29
CA ASP A 20 -6.27 -10.15 1.16
C ASP A 20 -6.00 -9.77 2.62
N GLY A 21 -6.83 -8.85 3.12
CA GLY A 21 -6.70 -8.27 4.46
C GLY A 21 -5.38 -7.53 4.63
N GLN A 22 -4.37 -8.25 5.14
CA GLN A 22 -3.01 -7.77 5.41
C GLN A 22 -1.98 -8.20 4.36
N THR A 23 -2.31 -9.18 3.51
CA THR A 23 -1.41 -9.63 2.44
C THR A 23 -1.76 -8.90 1.14
N VAL A 24 -0.81 -8.15 0.60
CA VAL A 24 -0.92 -7.52 -0.71
C VAL A 24 -0.15 -8.37 -1.71
N SER A 25 -0.84 -8.83 -2.74
CA SER A 25 -0.27 -9.56 -3.86
C SER A 25 -0.35 -8.71 -5.11
N VAL A 26 0.80 -8.31 -5.63
CA VAL A 26 0.95 -7.53 -6.86
C VAL A 26 1.36 -8.48 -7.98
N LYS A 27 0.52 -8.64 -8.99
CA LYS A 27 0.83 -9.36 -10.23
C LYS A 27 1.14 -8.36 -11.32
N GLY A 28 2.32 -8.45 -11.91
CA GLY A 28 2.72 -7.62 -13.04
C GLY A 28 3.27 -8.47 -14.19
N PRO A 29 3.66 -7.82 -15.30
CA PRO A 29 4.21 -8.50 -16.47
C PRO A 29 5.54 -9.22 -16.20
N LYS A 30 6.23 -8.85 -15.11
CA LYS A 30 7.52 -9.43 -14.71
C LYS A 30 7.41 -10.51 -13.62
N GLY A 31 6.20 -10.84 -13.16
CA GLY A 31 5.97 -11.85 -12.13
C GLY A 31 4.97 -11.40 -11.06
N GLN A 32 4.84 -12.22 -10.01
CA GLN A 32 3.99 -11.93 -8.85
C GLN A 32 4.83 -11.67 -7.60
N LEU A 33 4.43 -10.69 -6.80
CA LEU A 33 5.06 -10.34 -5.54
C LEU A 33 3.99 -10.32 -4.45
N SER A 34 4.12 -11.17 -3.44
CA SER A 34 3.27 -11.15 -2.26
C SER A 34 4.05 -10.60 -1.07
N ARG A 35 3.44 -9.67 -0.33
CA ARG A 35 3.98 -9.15 0.92
C ARG A 35 2.88 -9.02 1.95
N THR A 36 3.20 -9.44 3.17
CA THR A 36 2.34 -9.25 4.33
C THR A 36 2.72 -7.95 5.01
N PHE A 37 1.76 -7.04 5.14
CA PHE A 37 1.91 -5.77 5.83
C PHE A 37 1.30 -5.85 7.23
N HIS A 38 1.64 -4.88 8.08
CA HIS A 38 1.14 -4.83 9.45
C HIS A 38 -0.36 -4.51 9.48
N GLU A 39 -1.14 -5.18 10.34
CA GLU A 39 -2.60 -5.01 10.47
C GLU A 39 -3.04 -3.57 10.78
N ASN A 40 -2.17 -2.77 11.40
CA ASN A 40 -2.44 -1.37 11.70
C ASN A 40 -2.45 -0.45 10.46
N MET A 41 -2.02 -0.96 9.30
CA MET A 41 -2.16 -0.30 8.00
C MET A 41 -3.39 -0.84 7.27
N LYS A 42 -4.40 0.01 7.06
CA LYS A 42 -5.47 -0.26 6.10
C LYS A 42 -5.00 0.09 4.70
N ILE A 43 -5.06 -0.85 3.77
CA ILE A 43 -4.74 -0.63 2.37
C ILE A 43 -6.05 -0.71 1.59
N GLY A 44 -6.45 0.38 0.97
CA GLY A 44 -7.64 0.48 0.14
C GLY A 44 -7.25 0.58 -1.33
N ARG A 45 -7.95 -0.16 -2.19
CA ARG A 45 -7.88 -0.01 -3.64
C ARG A 45 -9.12 0.75 -4.10
N ASP A 46 -8.91 1.88 -4.78
CA ASP A 46 -9.97 2.73 -5.29
C ASP A 46 -9.63 3.15 -6.72
N ASP A 47 -10.43 2.68 -7.68
CA ASP A 47 -10.40 3.07 -9.10
C ASP A 47 -8.99 3.18 -9.74
N GLY A 48 -8.19 2.12 -9.60
CA GLY A 48 -6.82 2.06 -10.14
C GLY A 48 -5.77 2.81 -9.32
N LYS A 49 -6.12 3.25 -8.10
CA LYS A 49 -5.21 3.86 -7.13
C LYS A 49 -5.21 3.06 -5.83
N ILE A 50 -4.05 2.98 -5.19
CA ILE A 50 -3.90 2.41 -3.86
C ILE A 50 -3.74 3.55 -2.88
N SER A 51 -4.63 3.57 -1.89
CA SER A 51 -4.52 4.43 -0.73
C SER A 51 -4.12 3.61 0.48
N VAL A 52 -3.20 4.14 1.27
CA VAL A 52 -2.84 3.54 2.55
C VAL A 52 -3.36 4.47 3.64
N GLN A 53 -4.16 3.93 4.55
CA GLN A 53 -4.67 4.60 5.73
C GLN A 53 -4.04 3.97 6.98
N ARG A 54 -3.74 4.80 7.97
CA ARG A 54 -3.23 4.36 9.28
C ARG A 54 -4.34 4.46 10.31
N ALA A 55 -4.41 3.50 11.24
CA ALA A 55 -5.36 3.53 12.34
C ALA A 55 -5.03 4.64 13.36
N ASP A 56 -3.75 4.73 13.76
CA ASP A 56 -3.30 5.71 14.75
C ASP A 56 -2.15 6.59 14.25
N ASP A 57 -1.97 7.76 14.89
CA ASP A 57 -0.91 8.73 14.57
C ASP A 57 0.38 8.57 15.40
N THR A 58 0.58 7.36 15.95
CA THR A 58 1.81 6.97 16.63
C THR A 58 3.02 7.08 15.70
N GLN A 59 4.21 7.30 16.27
CA GLN A 59 5.44 7.47 15.49
C GLN A 59 5.76 6.23 14.65
N VAL A 60 5.47 5.04 15.19
CA VAL A 60 5.64 3.75 14.50
C VAL A 60 4.72 3.67 13.28
N ASN A 61 3.43 3.97 13.43
CA ASN A 61 2.48 3.94 12.32
C ASN A 61 2.81 4.97 11.23
N ARG A 62 3.35 6.14 11.61
CA ARG A 62 3.84 7.12 10.63
C ARG A 62 5.03 6.61 9.82
N ALA A 63 5.97 5.90 10.46
CA ALA A 63 7.11 5.30 9.76
C ALA A 63 6.67 4.15 8.83
N LEU A 64 5.82 3.26 9.34
CA LEU A 64 5.27 2.14 8.57
C LEU A 64 4.44 2.63 7.38
N HIS A 65 3.68 3.72 7.53
CA HIS A 65 2.91 4.29 6.43
C HIS A 65 3.77 4.70 5.23
N GLY A 66 4.91 5.36 5.50
CA GLY A 66 5.86 5.74 4.47
C GLY A 66 6.55 4.54 3.82
N LEU A 67 6.92 3.54 4.63
CA LEU A 67 7.52 2.29 4.17
C LEU A 67 6.55 1.53 3.25
N THR A 68 5.32 1.29 3.70
CA THR A 68 4.30 0.55 2.96
C THR A 68 4.00 1.21 1.62
N ARG A 69 3.85 2.55 1.58
CA ARG A 69 3.69 3.28 0.32
C ARG A 69 4.88 3.05 -0.62
N THR A 70 6.11 3.15 -0.11
CA THR A 70 7.33 3.02 -0.92
C THR A 70 7.52 1.61 -1.47
N LEU A 71 7.06 0.59 -0.74
CA LEU A 71 7.10 -0.80 -1.18
C LEU A 71 6.03 -1.14 -2.22
N ILE A 72 4.97 -0.35 -2.32
CA ILE A 72 3.87 -0.52 -3.28
C ILE A 72 4.10 0.31 -4.55
N ALA A 73 4.78 1.45 -4.44
CA ALA A 73 5.08 2.37 -5.54
C ALA A 73 6.05 1.80 -6.58
#